data_AF-A0A946IA66-F1
#
_entry.id   AF-A0A946IA66-F1
#
_cell.length_a   1.000
_cell.length_b   1.000
_cell.length_c   1.000
_cell.angle_alpha   90.00
_cell.angle_beta   90.00
_cell.angle_gamma   90.00
#
_symmetry.space_group_name_H-M   'P 1'
#
loop_
_entity.id
_entity.type
_entity.pdbx_description
1 polymer ?
#
loop_
_entity_poly.entity_id
_entity_poly.type
_entity_poly.pdbx_seq_one_letter_code
_entity_poly.pdbx_strand_id
1 'polypeptide(L)'
;MFQSLLRIAIVGAVIKTLKPRSRGLAISAIIIIATLVAHGEYLSYVELSQDDTYLAKSYWLKYTTIIIAVVLYFVFGEFYPKRQASVLSEYSASASAADSSSRQVDDGFDFIREEERLLTRAEKLLSQAKSDER
;
A
#
# COMPACT_ATOMS: atom_id res chain seq x y z
N MET A 1 9.01 33.34 13.72
CA MET A 1 8.01 32.30 14.05
C MET A 1 7.54 31.53 12.82
N PHE A 2 7.19 32.20 11.72
CA PHE A 2 6.79 31.54 10.45
C PHE A 2 7.83 30.53 9.91
N GLN A 3 9.12 30.89 9.95
CA GLN A 3 10.21 30.01 9.52
C GLN A 3 10.29 28.71 10.34
N SER A 4 9.99 28.77 11.64
CA SER A 4 10.00 27.60 12.52
C SER A 4 8.81 26.68 12.26
N LEU A 5 7.62 27.26 12.02
CA LEU A 5 6.41 26.52 11.64
C LEU A 5 6.58 25.83 10.28
N LEU A 6 7.22 26.49 9.32
CA LEU A 6 7.50 25.93 8.00
C LEU A 6 8.47 24.74 8.06
N ARG A 7 9.52 24.82 8.90
CA ARG A 7 10.43 23.68 9.15
C ARG A 7 9.68 22.49 9.76
N ILE A 8 8.82 22.73 10.75
CA ILE A 8 8.02 21.67 11.39
C ILE A 8 7.03 21.05 10.40
N ALA A 9 6.39 21.86 9.56
CA ALA A 9 5.48 21.38 8.53
C ALA A 9 6.19 20.52 7.47
N ILE A 10 7.39 20.92 7.03
CA ILE A 10 8.22 20.13 6.11
C ILE A 10 8.60 18.79 6.76
N VAL A 11 9.09 18.80 7.99
CA VAL A 11 9.46 17.58 8.72
C VAL A 11 8.24 16.67 8.91
N GLY A 12 7.08 17.24 9.28
CA GLY A 12 5.83 16.49 9.42
C GLY A 12 5.35 15.89 8.09
N ALA A 13 5.49 16.62 6.98
CA ALA A 13 5.16 16.12 5.64
C ALA A 13 6.11 15.00 5.19
N VAL A 14 7.41 15.15 5.45
CA VAL A 14 8.42 14.11 5.18
C VAL A 14 8.12 12.86 6.00
N ILE A 15 7.83 12.97 7.30
CA ILE A 15 7.49 11.83 8.16
C ILE A 15 6.18 11.17 7.72
N LYS A 16 5.16 11.95 7.36
CA LYS A 16 3.85 11.45 6.91
C LYS A 16 3.95 10.70 5.57
N THR A 17 4.78 11.18 4.65
CA THR A 17 5.06 10.52 3.37
C THR A 17 6.00 9.32 3.51
N LEU A 18 6.90 9.34 4.50
CA LEU A 18 7.74 8.18 4.86
C LEU A 18 6.91 7.03 5.44
N LYS A 19 5.89 7.30 6.26
CA LYS A 19 5.14 6.25 6.99
C LYS A 19 4.56 5.12 6.12
N PRO A 20 3.96 5.37 4.93
CA PRO A 20 3.50 4.31 4.03
C PRO A 20 4.57 3.75 3.06
N ARG A 21 5.67 4.48 2.79
CA ARG A 21 6.74 4.11 1.83
C ARG A 21 8.06 3.67 2.51
N SER A 22 8.08 3.59 3.83
CA SER A 22 9.29 3.38 4.66
C SER A 22 9.97 2.05 4.41
N ARG A 23 9.23 0.98 4.09
CA ARG A 23 9.80 -0.34 3.83
C ARG A 23 10.70 -0.35 2.60
N GLY A 24 10.23 0.22 1.49
CA GLY A 24 11.03 0.32 0.26
C GLY A 24 12.27 1.20 0.47
N LEU A 25 12.09 2.31 1.20
CA LEU A 25 13.18 3.24 1.48
C LEU A 25 14.23 2.60 2.41
N ALA A 26 13.79 1.86 3.43
CA ALA A 26 14.67 1.12 4.32
C ALA A 26 15.47 0.04 3.57
N ILE A 27 14.83 -0.74 2.69
CA ILE A 27 15.52 -1.74 1.88
C ILE A 27 16.57 -1.07 0.97
N SER A 28 16.20 0.01 0.27
CA SER A 28 17.17 0.74 -0.56
C SER A 28 18.33 1.31 0.26
N ALA A 29 18.06 1.82 1.46
CA ALA A 29 19.08 2.33 2.36
C ALA A 29 20.04 1.23 2.81
N ILE A 30 19.52 0.04 3.16
CA ILE A 30 20.33 -1.13 3.52
C ILE A 30 21.25 -1.52 2.35
N ILE A 31 20.71 -1.59 1.12
CA ILE A 31 21.50 -1.94 -0.08
C ILE A 31 22.62 -0.92 -0.31
N ILE A 32 22.32 0.37 -0.19
CA ILE A 32 23.32 1.44 -0.37
C ILE A 32 24.41 1.32 0.70
N ILE A 33 24.04 1.16 1.97
CA ILE A 33 25.00 0.99 3.08
C ILE A 33 25.87 -0.24 2.85
N ALA A 34 25.27 -1.39 2.51
CA ALA A 34 26.02 -2.61 2.23
C ALA A 34 27.01 -2.43 1.07
N THR A 35 26.61 -1.72 0.01
CA THR A 35 27.48 -1.39 -1.14
C THR A 35 28.66 -0.50 -0.72
N LEU A 36 28.41 0.49 0.14
CA LEU A 36 29.46 1.38 0.65
C LEU A 36 30.46 0.62 1.52
N VAL A 37 29.97 -0.26 2.41
CA VAL A 37 30.82 -1.10 3.27
C VAL A 37 31.66 -2.06 2.43
N ALA A 38 31.04 -2.81 1.52
CA ALA A 38 31.74 -3.77 0.66
C ALA A 38 32.80 -3.09 -0.23
N HIS A 39 32.50 -1.90 -0.76
CA HIS A 39 33.47 -1.13 -1.53
C HIS A 39 34.62 -0.60 -0.66
N GLY A 40 34.34 -0.21 0.59
CA GLY A 40 35.36 0.17 1.56
C GLY A 40 36.30 -1.00 1.89
N GLU A 41 35.76 -2.18 2.16
CA GLU A 41 36.55 -3.40 2.37
C GLU A 41 37.40 -3.76 1.15
N TYR A 42 36.84 -3.62 -0.05
CA TYR A 42 37.58 -3.84 -1.28
C TYR A 42 38.76 -2.87 -1.43
N LEU A 43 38.57 -1.58 -1.08
CA LEU A 43 39.66 -0.60 -1.10
C LEU A 43 40.78 -1.02 -0.13
N SER A 44 40.43 -1.41 1.10
CA SER A 44 41.41 -1.90 2.06
C SER A 44 42.14 -3.16 1.59
N TYR A 45 41.44 -4.06 0.89
CA TYR A 45 42.07 -5.22 0.26
C TYR A 45 43.06 -4.82 -0.85
N VAL A 46 42.70 -3.87 -1.72
CA VAL A 46 43.59 -3.36 -2.77
C VAL A 46 44.82 -2.68 -2.17
N GLU A 47 44.64 -1.89 -1.11
CA GLU A 47 45.76 -1.24 -0.41
C GLU A 47 46.74 -2.27 0.18
N LEU A 48 46.25 -3.38 0.71
CA LEU A 48 47.08 -4.44 1.30
C LEU A 48 47.74 -5.35 0.26
N SER A 49 47.02 -5.66 -0.84
CA SER A 49 47.50 -6.55 -1.90
C SER A 49 48.32 -5.85 -2.98
N GLN A 50 48.23 -4.51 -3.06
CA GLN A 50 48.78 -3.68 -4.12
C GLN A 50 48.32 -4.06 -5.55
N ASP A 51 47.23 -4.82 -5.68
CA ASP A 51 46.66 -5.18 -6.98
C ASP A 51 45.53 -4.20 -7.35
N ASP A 52 45.84 -3.25 -8.24
CA ASP A 52 44.93 -2.20 -8.70
C ASP A 52 44.15 -2.57 -9.98
N THR A 53 44.28 -3.81 -10.47
CA THR A 53 43.74 -4.27 -11.76
C THR A 53 42.24 -3.98 -11.94
N TYR A 54 41.46 -4.06 -10.86
CA TYR A 54 40.01 -3.86 -10.89
C TYR A 54 39.54 -2.58 -10.21
N LEU A 55 40.45 -1.69 -9.82
CA LEU A 55 40.12 -0.51 -9.03
C LEU A 55 39.11 0.39 -9.75
N ALA A 56 39.34 0.72 -11.02
CA ALA A 56 38.40 1.53 -11.80
C ALA A 56 37.03 0.86 -11.99
N LYS A 57 37.01 -0.47 -12.18
CA LYS A 57 35.76 -1.23 -12.38
C LYS A 57 34.93 -1.30 -11.09
N SER A 58 35.57 -1.34 -9.92
CA SER A 58 34.86 -1.36 -8.64
C SER A 58 34.08 -0.07 -8.37
N TYR A 59 34.61 1.09 -8.79
CA TYR A 59 33.88 2.36 -8.72
C TYR A 59 32.66 2.37 -9.64
N TRP A 60 32.81 1.90 -10.89
CA TRP A 60 31.66 1.74 -11.80
C TRP A 60 30.60 0.82 -11.20
N LEU A 61 31.01 -0.28 -10.58
CA LEU A 61 30.09 -1.20 -9.91
C LEU A 61 29.36 -0.51 -8.75
N LYS A 62 30.07 0.22 -7.88
CA LYS A 62 29.46 1.01 -6.80
C LYS A 62 28.39 1.98 -7.31
N TYR A 63 28.70 2.79 -8.32
CA TYR A 63 27.76 3.78 -8.82
C TYR A 63 26.57 3.13 -9.54
N THR A 64 26.80 2.09 -10.34
CA THR A 64 25.72 1.37 -11.02
C THR A 64 24.79 0.68 -10.03
N THR A 65 25.31 0.05 -8.97
CA THR A 65 24.49 -0.56 -7.91
C THR A 65 23.63 0.49 -7.20
N ILE A 66 24.18 1.66 -6.88
CA ILE A 66 23.42 2.76 -6.25
C ILE A 66 22.31 3.25 -7.19
N ILE A 67 22.62 3.48 -8.47
CA ILE A 67 21.64 3.91 -9.47
C ILE A 67 20.52 2.88 -9.59
N ILE A 68 20.86 1.60 -9.71
CA ILE A 68 19.88 0.51 -9.79
C ILE A 68 19.00 0.49 -8.54
N ALA A 69 19.58 0.60 -7.33
CA ALA A 69 18.81 0.61 -6.09
C ALA A 69 17.78 1.76 -6.06
N VAL A 70 18.17 2.95 -6.52
CA VAL A 70 17.27 4.11 -6.63
C VAL A 70 16.19 3.88 -7.68
N VAL A 71 16.56 3.39 -8.87
CA VAL A 71 15.61 3.09 -9.95
C VAL A 71 14.59 2.04 -9.49
N LEU A 72 15.04 0.96 -8.86
CA LEU A 72 14.16 -0.08 -8.31
C LEU A 72 13.23 0.49 -7.24
N TYR A 73 13.72 1.38 -6.37
CA TYR A 73 12.85 2.07 -5.41
C TYR A 73 11.71 2.83 -6.10
N PHE A 74 11.98 3.56 -7.19
CA PHE A 74 10.94 4.26 -7.94
C PHE A 74 10.01 3.31 -8.69
N VAL A 75 10.55 2.27 -9.33
CA VAL A 75 9.75 1.26 -10.05
C VAL A 75 8.80 0.53 -9.09
N PHE A 76 9.30 0.01 -7.97
CA PHE A 76 8.47 -0.70 -7.00
C PHE A 76 7.61 0.22 -6.13
N GLY A 77 8.04 1.46 -5.90
CA GLY A 77 7.34 2.42 -5.05
C GLY A 77 6.22 3.20 -5.76
N GLU A 78 6.38 3.50 -7.05
CA GLU A 78 5.46 4.33 -7.82
C GLU A 78 4.68 3.51 -8.88
N PHE A 79 5.29 2.49 -9.49
CA PHE A 79 4.66 1.74 -10.60
C PHE A 79 3.97 0.42 -10.19
N TYR A 80 4.18 -0.07 -8.97
CA TYR A 80 3.38 -1.16 -8.42
C TYR A 80 2.26 -0.57 -7.54
N PRO A 81 1.06 -0.30 -8.08
CA PRO A 81 -0.09 -0.02 -7.23
C PRO A 81 -0.27 -1.20 -6.28
N LYS A 82 -0.45 -0.91 -4.99
CA LYS A 82 -0.65 -1.91 -3.93
C LYS A 82 -1.74 -2.91 -4.35
N ARG A 83 -1.36 -4.02 -4.96
CA ARG A 83 -2.17 -5.25 -4.97
C ARG A 83 -2.06 -5.85 -3.57
N GLN A 84 -2.65 -5.20 -2.57
CA GLN A 84 -2.77 -5.76 -1.23
C GLN A 84 -3.93 -5.07 -0.50
N ALA A 85 -5.13 -5.55 -0.83
CA ALA A 85 -6.26 -5.57 0.10
C ALA A 85 -7.24 -6.74 -0.17
N SER A 86 -7.00 -7.66 -1.12
CA SER A 86 -7.95 -8.74 -1.42
C SER A 86 -7.51 -10.15 -1.03
N VAL A 87 -6.22 -10.49 -1.06
CA VAL A 87 -5.82 -11.93 -0.97
C VAL A 87 -5.71 -12.46 0.48
N LEU A 88 -5.54 -11.59 1.49
CA LEU A 88 -5.58 -11.99 2.91
C LEU A 88 -6.97 -11.84 3.54
N SER A 89 -7.90 -11.13 2.88
CA SER A 89 -9.31 -11.04 3.30
C SER A 89 -10.10 -12.30 2.92
N GLU A 90 -9.63 -13.06 1.95
CA GLU A 90 -10.36 -14.23 1.42
C GLU A 90 -10.22 -15.47 2.33
N TYR A 91 -9.15 -15.57 3.10
CA TYR A 91 -8.98 -16.67 4.07
C TYR A 91 -9.78 -16.47 5.37
N SER A 92 -10.01 -15.22 5.81
CA SER A 92 -10.90 -14.95 6.95
C SER A 92 -12.38 -14.91 6.54
N ALA A 93 -12.69 -14.62 5.27
CA ALA A 93 -14.07 -14.68 4.76
C ALA A 93 -14.54 -16.13 4.54
N SER A 94 -13.66 -17.04 4.13
CA SER A 94 -14.04 -18.45 3.92
C SER A 94 -14.28 -19.24 5.22
N ALA A 95 -13.73 -18.80 6.36
CA ALA A 95 -14.03 -19.41 7.66
C ALA A 95 -15.38 -18.93 8.25
N SER A 96 -15.93 -17.82 7.74
CA SER A 96 -17.25 -17.29 8.12
C SER A 96 -18.38 -17.75 7.20
N ALA A 97 -18.08 -18.44 6.10
CA ALA A 97 -19.07 -18.92 5.13
C ALA A 97 -19.72 -20.26 5.53
N ALA A 98 -19.30 -20.87 6.65
CA ALA A 98 -19.93 -22.08 7.19
C ALA A 98 -21.11 -21.79 8.14
N ASP A 99 -21.43 -20.52 8.42
CA ASP A 99 -22.54 -20.11 9.29
C ASP A 99 -23.60 -19.31 8.54
N SER A 100 -23.90 -19.72 7.30
CA SER A 100 -25.04 -19.18 6.54
C SER A 100 -26.35 -19.80 7.03
N SER A 101 -26.75 -19.47 8.26
CA SER A 101 -28.14 -19.53 8.68
C SER A 101 -28.57 -18.17 9.24
N SER A 102 -29.35 -17.45 8.43
CA SER A 102 -30.25 -16.36 8.81
C SER A 102 -29.70 -15.25 9.72
N ARG A 103 -29.18 -14.17 9.12
CA ARG A 103 -29.33 -12.79 9.62
C ARG A 103 -29.01 -11.83 8.48
N GLN A 104 -29.97 -11.72 7.56
CA GLN A 104 -30.02 -10.59 6.63
C GLN A 104 -30.30 -9.35 7.48
N VAL A 105 -29.29 -8.49 7.63
CA VAL A 105 -29.45 -7.21 8.29
C VAL A 105 -30.24 -6.35 7.31
N ASP A 106 -31.52 -6.15 7.60
CA ASP A 106 -32.42 -5.28 6.84
C ASP A 106 -31.86 -3.85 6.86
N ASP A 107 -31.25 -3.45 5.74
CA ASP A 107 -30.67 -2.12 5.56
C ASP A 107 -31.71 -1.10 5.09
N GLY A 108 -32.99 -1.49 5.04
CA GLY A 108 -34.11 -0.65 4.65
C GLY A 108 -34.10 -0.29 3.17
N PHE A 109 -33.18 -0.84 2.36
CA PHE A 109 -33.08 -0.62 0.91
C PHE A 109 -33.35 -1.89 0.11
N ASP A 110 -33.77 -2.98 0.76
CA ASP A 110 -34.14 -4.22 0.07
C ASP A 110 -35.27 -4.00 -0.95
N PHE A 111 -36.17 -3.03 -0.71
CA PHE A 111 -37.22 -2.64 -1.67
C PHE A 111 -36.67 -2.13 -3.03
N ILE A 112 -35.46 -1.57 -3.07
CA ILE A 112 -34.81 -1.14 -4.32
C ILE A 112 -34.18 -2.35 -5.02
N ARG A 113 -33.66 -3.31 -4.24
CA ARG A 113 -32.97 -4.49 -4.75
C ARG A 113 -33.93 -5.54 -5.31
N GLU A 114 -35.10 -5.66 -4.70
CA GLU A 114 -36.14 -6.62 -5.08
C GLU A 114 -37.07 -6.09 -6.20
N GLU A 115 -36.75 -4.92 -6.77
CA GLU A 115 -37.50 -4.25 -7.85
C GLU A 115 -39.03 -4.20 -7.58
N GLU A 116 -39.43 -4.02 -6.32
CA GLU A 116 -40.83 -3.86 -5.98
C GLU A 116 -41.38 -2.57 -6.62
N ARG A 117 -42.52 -2.70 -7.31
CA ARG A 117 -43.18 -1.56 -7.93
C ARG A 117 -43.58 -0.54 -6.87
N LEU A 118 -43.12 0.70 -7.04
CA LEU A 118 -43.52 1.82 -6.21
C LEU A 118 -45.02 2.10 -6.39
N LEU A 119 -45.83 1.71 -5.41
CA LEU A 119 -47.27 1.99 -5.40
C LEU A 119 -47.53 3.48 -5.19
N THR A 120 -48.53 4.00 -5.90
CA THR A 120 -49.01 5.37 -5.68
C THR A 120 -49.75 5.47 -4.34
N ARG A 121 -49.86 6.68 -3.77
CA ARG A 121 -50.56 6.88 -2.48
C ARG A 121 -52.01 6.37 -2.49
N ALA A 122 -52.70 6.51 -3.62
CA ALA A 122 -54.07 6.04 -3.77
C ALA A 122 -54.15 4.50 -3.75
N GLU A 123 -53.23 3.83 -4.45
CA GLU A 123 -53.15 2.36 -4.46
C GLU A 123 -52.80 1.80 -3.08
N LYS A 124 -51.92 2.48 -2.33
CA LYS A 124 -51.58 2.07 -0.95
C LYS A 124 -52.79 2.12 -0.01
N LEU A 125 -53.63 3.14 -0.13
CA LEU A 125 -54.86 3.26 0.66
C LEU A 125 -55.87 2.17 0.29
N LEU A 126 -56.00 1.85 -1.00
CA LEU A 126 -56.87 0.78 -1.48
C LEU A 126 -56.38 -0.62 -1.05
N SER A 127 -55.08 -0.87 -1.09
CA SER A 127 -54.52 -2.15 -0.64
C SER A 127 -54.68 -2.34 0.86
N GLN A 128 -54.52 -1.27 1.65
CA GLN A 128 -54.71 -1.30 3.11
C GLN A 128 -56.19 -1.50 3.48
N ALA A 129 -57.11 -0.79 2.83
CA ALA A 129 -58.54 -0.99 3.06
C ALA A 129 -58.98 -2.43 2.72
N LYS A 130 -58.40 -3.04 1.68
CA LYS A 130 -58.67 -4.43 1.27
C LYS A 130 -58.04 -5.47 2.21
N SER A 131 -56.95 -5.14 2.91
CA SER A 131 -56.36 -6.05 3.91
C SER A 131 -57.14 -6.06 5.21
N ASP A 132 -57.74 -4.93 5.60
CA ASP A 132 -58.52 -4.81 6.85
C ASP A 132 -59.89 -5.50 6.78
N GLU A 133 -60.40 -5.83 5.58
CA GLU A 133 -61.63 -6.59 5.37
C GLU A 133 -61.46 -8.13 5.44
N ARG A 134 -60.23 -8.64 5.59
CA ARG A 134 -59.93 -10.08 5.70
C ARG A 134 -59.61 -10.50 7.13
#